data_AF-A0A1D8GCB8-F1
#
_entry.id   AF-A0A1D8GCB8-F1
#
_cell.length_a   1.000
_cell.length_b   1.000
_cell.length_c   1.000
_cell.angle_alpha   90.00
_cell.angle_beta   90.00
_cell.angle_gamma   90.00
#
_symmetry.space_group_name_H-M   'P 1'
#
loop_
_entity.id
_entity.type
_entity.pdbx_description
1 polymer ?
#
loop_
_entity_poly.entity_id
_entity_poly.type
_entity_poly.pdbx_seq_one_letter_code
_entity_poly.pdbx_strand_id
1 'polypeptide(L)'
;MAKRDYYEVLGLEKGVDEQAIKRAYRKLAMQYHPDKNPGNKEAEEKFKEINEAYEVLSDANKRTRYDQFGHAGVGGNGDGGFEGYSGYGGFDDIFGDIFDMFGGGFSGGRRRNGPQKGADLKYELGITFEEAAFGVEKDINVSRHESCNTCSGTGAKPGTSKKTCSKCNGSGEVRYAQRTPLGQFVNVKTCDVCHGEGSITETPCKDCGGTGKVMKDKKIHIKIPAGVDTGSVIPLRGQGEPGIKGGPTGDLYIVLRVKPHEIFQRDGTDVICEMPITFVQAALGDELVVPTLDGRIKYKIPEGTQSGTIFRMKGKGIPSLRGYGRGDHYVKVVVEIPKKLNDKQKELLKQFADEMGEDVHEQRKTFFDKVKDVFGI
;
A
#
# COMPACT_ATOMS: atom_id res chain seq x y z
N MET A 1 48.35 6.59 -13.57
CA MET A 1 48.15 6.29 -15.01
C MET A 1 46.83 6.90 -15.44
N ALA A 2 46.75 7.50 -16.61
CA ALA A 2 45.48 8.06 -17.10
C ALA A 2 44.45 6.94 -17.27
N LYS A 3 43.19 7.17 -16.84
CA LYS A 3 42.09 6.21 -17.06
C LYS A 3 41.91 5.99 -18.57
N ARG A 4 41.66 4.74 -18.97
CA ARG A 4 41.41 4.36 -20.37
C ARG A 4 40.07 4.90 -20.83
N ASP A 5 39.99 5.30 -22.10
CA ASP A 5 38.76 5.81 -22.68
C ASP A 5 37.67 4.73 -22.68
N TYR A 6 36.43 5.07 -22.30
CA TYR A 6 35.33 4.11 -22.18
C TYR A 6 34.92 3.50 -23.53
N TYR A 7 35.11 4.21 -24.64
CA TYR A 7 34.92 3.65 -25.97
C TYR A 7 36.01 2.62 -26.30
N GLU A 8 37.27 2.87 -25.91
CA GLU A 8 38.35 1.90 -26.06
C GLU A 8 38.16 0.66 -25.18
N VAL A 9 37.63 0.83 -23.96
CA VAL A 9 37.31 -0.28 -23.05
C VAL A 9 36.25 -1.20 -23.64
N LEU A 10 35.23 -0.65 -24.32
CA LEU A 10 34.21 -1.42 -25.01
C LEU A 10 34.61 -1.84 -26.44
N GLY A 11 35.76 -1.39 -26.95
CA GLY A 11 36.24 -1.65 -28.31
C GLY A 11 35.36 -1.02 -29.38
N LEU A 12 34.85 0.19 -29.13
CA LEU A 12 33.95 0.95 -30.00
C LEU A 12 34.58 2.28 -30.40
N GLU A 13 34.07 2.87 -31.50
CA GLU A 13 34.43 4.24 -31.91
C GLU A 13 33.46 5.26 -31.30
N LYS A 14 33.89 6.52 -31.17
CA LYS A 14 33.00 7.58 -30.67
C LYS A 14 31.89 7.83 -31.69
N GLY A 15 30.63 7.79 -31.26
CA GLY A 15 29.46 8.06 -32.10
C GLY A 15 28.63 6.84 -32.51
N VAL A 16 28.93 5.63 -31.99
CA VAL A 16 28.08 4.44 -32.24
C VAL A 16 26.71 4.56 -31.57
N ASP A 17 25.72 3.88 -32.12
CA ASP A 17 24.37 3.81 -31.56
C ASP A 17 24.33 3.03 -30.23
N GLU A 18 23.29 3.27 -29.44
CA GLU A 18 23.10 2.63 -28.13
C GLU A 18 23.01 1.10 -28.25
N GLN A 19 22.50 0.60 -29.39
CA GLN A 19 22.42 -0.84 -29.65
C GLN A 19 23.80 -1.48 -29.80
N ALA A 20 24.76 -0.84 -30.48
CA ALA A 20 26.12 -1.35 -30.57
C ALA A 20 26.82 -1.35 -29.20
N ILE A 21 26.61 -0.32 -28.37
CA ILE A 21 27.15 -0.25 -27.00
C ILE A 21 26.66 -1.44 -26.17
N LYS A 22 25.36 -1.73 -26.22
CA LYS A 22 24.76 -2.86 -25.50
C LYS A 22 25.25 -4.21 -26.00
N ARG A 23 25.48 -4.36 -27.31
CA ARG A 23 26.02 -5.59 -27.90
C ARG A 23 27.47 -5.83 -27.51
N ALA A 24 28.31 -4.79 -27.55
CA ALA A 24 29.71 -4.86 -27.14
C ALA A 24 29.83 -5.20 -25.65
N TYR A 25 29.05 -4.54 -24.79
CA TYR A 25 29.00 -4.84 -23.36
C TYR A 25 28.64 -6.30 -23.09
N ARG A 26 27.57 -6.82 -23.70
CA ARG A 26 27.15 -8.23 -23.48
C ARG A 26 28.23 -9.23 -23.89
N LYS A 27 28.94 -8.97 -24.99
CA LYS A 27 30.03 -9.83 -25.47
C LYS A 27 31.20 -9.83 -24.47
N LEU A 28 31.63 -8.65 -24.04
CA LEU A 28 32.77 -8.48 -23.12
C LEU A 28 32.43 -8.94 -21.69
N ALA A 29 31.25 -8.61 -21.18
CA ALA A 29 30.77 -9.05 -19.86
C ALA A 29 30.65 -10.58 -19.78
N MET A 30 30.24 -11.24 -20.86
CA MET A 30 30.22 -12.71 -20.91
C MET A 30 31.62 -13.32 -21.02
N GLN A 31 32.56 -12.63 -21.68
CA GLN A 31 33.95 -13.08 -21.82
C GLN A 31 34.74 -12.95 -20.52
N TYR A 32 34.50 -11.89 -19.76
CA TYR A 32 35.21 -11.57 -18.51
C TYR A 32 34.39 -11.83 -17.24
N HIS A 33 33.27 -12.56 -17.34
CA HIS A 33 32.43 -12.87 -16.18
C HIS A 33 33.21 -13.66 -15.11
N PRO A 34 33.04 -13.33 -13.81
CA PRO A 34 33.69 -14.05 -12.71
C PRO A 34 33.48 -15.57 -12.75
N ASP A 35 32.26 -16.02 -13.04
CA ASP A 35 31.93 -17.45 -13.11
C ASP A 35 32.67 -18.20 -14.24
N LYS A 36 33.03 -17.52 -15.33
CA LYS A 36 33.79 -18.13 -16.44
C LYS A 36 35.30 -18.00 -16.26
N ASN A 37 35.74 -17.10 -15.37
CA ASN A 37 37.15 -16.83 -15.09
C ASN A 37 37.43 -16.82 -13.58
N PRO A 38 37.11 -17.91 -12.84
CA PRO A 38 37.25 -17.92 -11.39
C PRO A 38 38.73 -17.76 -10.99
N GLY A 39 39.00 -16.79 -10.11
CA GLY A 39 40.35 -16.53 -9.57
C GLY A 39 41.29 -15.76 -10.49
N ASN A 40 40.85 -15.29 -11.66
CA ASN A 40 41.66 -14.46 -12.55
C ASN A 40 41.50 -12.96 -12.24
N LYS A 41 42.51 -12.36 -11.59
CA LYS A 41 42.50 -10.94 -11.21
C LYS A 41 42.43 -9.98 -12.40
N GLU A 42 43.08 -10.32 -13.52
CA GLU A 42 43.04 -9.49 -14.72
C GLU A 42 41.65 -9.49 -15.38
N ALA A 43 40.93 -10.61 -15.32
CA ALA A 43 39.56 -10.68 -15.80
C ALA A 43 38.61 -9.86 -14.92
N GLU A 44 38.82 -9.86 -13.60
CA GLU A 44 38.06 -9.06 -12.65
C GLU A 44 38.26 -7.55 -12.86
N GLU A 45 39.50 -7.11 -13.06
CA GLU A 45 39.82 -5.70 -13.36
C GLU A 45 39.18 -5.24 -14.68
N LYS A 46 39.31 -6.06 -15.74
CA LYS A 46 38.64 -5.77 -17.02
C LYS A 46 37.13 -5.74 -16.89
N PHE A 47 36.55 -6.65 -16.11
CA PHE A 47 35.10 -6.69 -15.88
C PHE A 47 34.62 -5.42 -15.15
N LYS A 48 35.37 -4.92 -14.16
CA LYS A 48 35.09 -3.64 -13.49
C LYS A 48 35.15 -2.47 -14.48
N GLU A 49 36.19 -2.37 -15.30
CA GLU A 49 36.32 -1.33 -16.34
C GLU A 49 35.15 -1.36 -17.34
N ILE A 50 34.75 -2.56 -17.79
CA ILE A 50 33.65 -2.75 -18.75
C ILE A 50 32.30 -2.30 -18.15
N ASN A 51 32.06 -2.56 -16.87
CA ASN A 51 30.84 -2.13 -16.19
C ASN A 51 30.80 -0.59 -16.03
N GLU A 52 31.91 0.02 -15.60
CA GLU A 52 32.03 1.48 -15.48
C GLU A 52 31.79 2.16 -16.85
N ALA A 53 32.39 1.63 -17.92
CA ALA A 53 32.21 2.14 -19.28
C ALA A 53 30.75 2.03 -19.75
N TYR A 54 30.09 0.90 -19.51
CA TYR A 54 28.71 0.71 -19.92
C TYR A 54 27.74 1.60 -19.14
N GLU A 55 27.95 1.80 -17.84
CA GLU A 55 27.11 2.66 -17.02
C GLU A 55 27.10 4.12 -17.53
N VAL A 56 28.28 4.61 -17.94
CA VAL A 56 28.42 5.96 -18.49
C VAL A 56 27.90 6.06 -19.91
N LEU A 57 28.21 5.09 -20.78
CA LEU A 57 27.89 5.16 -22.21
C LEU A 57 26.46 4.72 -22.55
N SER A 58 25.77 3.97 -21.68
CA SER A 58 24.38 3.55 -21.90
C SER A 58 23.35 4.63 -21.56
N ASP A 59 23.68 5.58 -20.68
CA ASP A 59 22.81 6.72 -20.37
C ASP A 59 23.14 7.91 -21.28
N ALA A 60 22.15 8.41 -22.02
CA ALA A 60 22.34 9.51 -22.98
C ALA A 60 22.89 10.80 -22.34
N ASN A 61 22.51 11.11 -21.10
CA ASN A 61 22.98 12.30 -20.38
C ASN A 61 24.40 12.11 -19.82
N LYS A 62 24.72 10.93 -19.26
CA LYS A 62 26.09 10.60 -18.81
C LYS A 62 27.05 10.53 -20.00
N ARG A 63 26.65 9.92 -21.11
CA ARG A 63 27.40 9.86 -22.36
C ARG A 63 27.70 11.24 -22.92
N THR A 64 26.70 12.12 -22.99
CA THR A 64 26.90 13.49 -23.48
C THR A 64 27.91 14.26 -22.62
N ARG A 65 27.85 14.11 -21.29
CA ARG A 65 28.81 14.74 -20.38
C ARG A 65 30.22 14.16 -20.54
N TYR A 66 30.34 12.84 -20.68
CA TYR A 66 31.61 12.18 -20.97
C TYR A 66 32.19 12.62 -22.32
N ASP A 67 31.36 12.73 -23.34
CA ASP A 67 31.78 13.13 -24.68
C ASP A 67 32.30 14.58 -24.73
N GLN A 68 31.80 15.46 -23.85
CA GLN A 68 32.16 16.88 -23.74
C GLN A 68 33.35 17.15 -22.81
N PHE A 69 33.44 16.44 -21.69
CA PHE A 69 34.39 16.75 -20.60
C PHE A 69 35.31 15.57 -20.24
N GLY A 70 35.26 14.46 -20.98
CA GLY A 70 36.02 13.24 -20.69
C GLY A 70 35.69 12.66 -19.32
N HIS A 71 36.66 11.94 -18.72
CA HIS A 71 36.50 11.38 -17.38
C HIS A 71 36.25 12.44 -16.29
N ALA A 72 36.52 13.74 -16.51
CA ALA A 72 36.21 14.79 -15.54
C ALA A 72 34.72 15.20 -15.54
N GLY A 73 33.97 14.90 -16.60
CA GLY A 73 32.52 15.16 -16.71
C GLY A 73 31.63 14.16 -15.97
N VAL A 74 32.23 13.03 -15.57
CA VAL A 74 31.58 11.90 -14.90
C VAL A 74 32.39 11.40 -13.69
N GLY A 75 33.64 11.84 -13.55
CA GLY A 75 34.55 11.50 -12.46
C GLY A 75 34.84 12.70 -11.59
N GLY A 76 34.02 12.86 -10.55
CA GLY A 76 34.17 13.86 -9.51
C GLY A 76 33.16 13.63 -8.39
N ASN A 77 33.53 12.80 -7.42
CA ASN A 77 32.88 12.61 -6.11
C ASN A 77 31.35 12.46 -6.11
N GLY A 78 30.87 11.30 -6.55
CA GLY A 78 29.46 10.94 -6.43
C GLY A 78 29.11 9.62 -7.08
N ASP A 79 29.88 8.56 -6.83
CA ASP A 79 29.44 7.16 -6.89
C ASP A 79 30.62 6.25 -6.55
N GLY A 80 30.63 5.75 -5.32
CA GLY A 80 31.57 4.74 -4.83
C GLY A 80 30.77 3.50 -4.46
N GLY A 81 30.44 2.68 -5.45
CA GLY A 81 29.84 1.37 -5.23
C GLY A 81 30.89 0.32 -4.87
N PHE A 82 30.55 -0.48 -3.87
CA PHE A 82 31.04 -1.84 -3.59
C PHE A 82 32.23 -2.03 -2.66
N GLU A 83 31.94 -1.99 -1.35
CA GLU A 83 32.58 -2.87 -0.38
C GLU A 83 31.49 -3.56 0.47
N GLY A 84 31.43 -4.90 0.42
CA GLY A 84 30.83 -5.74 1.46
C GLY A 84 29.31 -5.96 1.44
N TYR A 85 28.90 -7.14 0.98
CA TYR A 85 27.57 -7.69 1.21
C TYR A 85 27.37 -8.04 2.70
N SER A 86 26.52 -7.31 3.44
CA SER A 86 25.85 -7.83 4.65
C SER A 86 24.74 -6.89 5.18
N GLY A 87 23.54 -7.45 5.41
CA GLY A 87 22.69 -7.05 6.54
C GLY A 87 21.69 -5.90 6.36
N TYR A 88 20.42 -6.28 6.18
CA TYR A 88 19.25 -5.77 6.93
C TYR A 88 19.08 -4.24 7.10
N GLY A 89 18.13 -3.67 6.35
CA GLY A 89 17.25 -2.57 6.75
C GLY A 89 17.86 -1.19 7.03
N GLY A 90 17.48 -0.17 6.24
CA GLY A 90 17.57 1.24 6.65
C GLY A 90 18.37 2.19 5.77
N PHE A 91 18.36 2.04 4.44
CA PHE A 91 19.10 2.92 3.51
C PHE A 91 18.25 3.99 2.78
N ASP A 92 16.92 4.00 2.93
CA ASP A 92 16.07 5.02 2.29
C ASP A 92 16.07 6.38 3.03
N ASP A 93 16.34 6.41 4.33
CA ASP A 93 16.23 7.65 5.13
C ASP A 93 17.53 8.47 5.24
N ILE A 94 18.68 7.91 4.86
CA ILE A 94 19.98 8.62 4.96
C ILE A 94 20.44 9.17 3.60
N PHE A 95 20.06 8.53 2.49
CA PHE A 95 20.30 9.05 1.14
C PHE A 95 19.38 10.23 0.78
N GLY A 96 18.22 10.36 1.44
CA GLY A 96 17.32 11.51 1.28
C GLY A 96 17.90 12.82 1.82
N ASP A 97 18.52 12.79 3.00
CA ASP A 97 18.96 14.01 3.69
C ASP A 97 20.31 14.57 3.19
N ILE A 98 21.18 13.74 2.61
CA ILE A 98 22.49 14.19 2.08
C ILE A 98 22.40 14.72 0.65
N PHE A 99 21.46 14.21 -0.16
CA PHE A 99 21.20 14.75 -1.51
C PHE A 99 20.52 16.13 -1.46
N ASP A 100 19.77 16.43 -0.41
CA ASP A 100 19.19 17.76 -0.15
C ASP A 100 20.21 18.78 0.40
N MET A 101 21.31 18.33 1.01
CA MET A 101 22.26 19.22 1.69
C MET A 101 23.39 19.76 0.79
N PHE A 102 23.81 19.05 -0.27
CA PHE A 102 25.05 19.42 -0.99
C PHE A 102 24.98 19.45 -2.53
N GLY A 103 23.81 19.19 -3.14
CA GLY A 103 23.65 19.10 -4.61
C GLY A 103 22.51 19.90 -5.26
N GLY A 104 21.74 20.70 -4.51
CA GLY A 104 20.44 21.24 -4.97
C GLY A 104 20.44 22.61 -5.67
N GLY A 105 21.56 23.09 -6.21
CA GLY A 105 21.70 24.50 -6.65
C GLY A 105 21.04 24.91 -7.97
N PHE A 106 20.63 24.00 -8.86
CA PHE A 106 20.20 24.40 -10.23
C PHE A 106 19.05 23.61 -10.88
N SER A 107 18.29 22.82 -10.12
CA SER A 107 17.01 22.28 -10.62
C SER A 107 15.90 22.39 -9.57
N GLY A 108 15.89 23.50 -8.83
CA GLY A 108 14.67 23.98 -8.18
C GLY A 108 13.67 24.33 -9.28
N GLY A 109 12.84 23.34 -9.65
CA GLY A 109 11.69 23.57 -10.51
C GLY A 109 11.00 24.81 -10.00
N ARG A 110 10.91 25.86 -10.83
CA ARG A 110 10.09 27.04 -10.57
C ARG A 110 8.84 26.53 -9.86
N ARG A 111 8.63 26.87 -8.57
CA ARG A 111 7.31 26.75 -7.95
C ARG A 111 6.43 27.68 -8.75
N ARG A 112 5.93 27.17 -9.89
CA ARG A 112 5.06 27.89 -10.79
C ARG A 112 3.86 28.17 -9.92
N ASN A 113 3.64 29.46 -9.68
CA ASN A 113 2.46 30.00 -9.05
C ASN A 113 1.23 29.82 -9.98
N GLY A 114 1.08 28.63 -10.54
CA GLY A 114 0.09 28.24 -11.53
C GLY A 114 -0.96 27.32 -10.93
N PRO A 115 -1.88 26.81 -11.77
CA PRO A 115 -2.95 25.93 -11.33
C PRO A 115 -2.40 24.70 -10.60
N GLN A 116 -2.84 24.46 -9.37
CA GLN A 116 -2.45 23.29 -8.56
C GLN A 116 -3.68 22.42 -8.29
N LYS A 117 -3.54 21.10 -8.48
CA LYS A 117 -4.59 20.14 -8.13
C LYS A 117 -4.91 20.26 -6.64
N GLY A 118 -6.18 20.16 -6.28
CA GLY A 118 -6.58 20.07 -4.89
C GLY A 118 -6.11 18.77 -4.25
N ALA A 119 -6.06 18.75 -2.93
CA ALA A 119 -5.67 17.56 -2.18
C ALA A 119 -6.69 16.43 -2.37
N ASP A 120 -6.20 15.20 -2.44
CA ASP A 120 -7.06 14.02 -2.43
C ASP A 120 -7.57 13.76 -1.01
N LEU A 121 -8.80 13.26 -0.90
CA LEU A 121 -9.43 12.90 0.36
C LEU A 121 -9.47 11.38 0.52
N LYS A 122 -9.34 10.90 1.75
CA LYS A 122 -9.54 9.49 2.11
C LYS A 122 -10.74 9.38 3.04
N TYR A 123 -11.67 8.48 2.72
CA TYR A 123 -12.84 8.19 3.56
C TYR A 123 -12.89 6.70 3.87
N GLU A 124 -12.91 6.34 5.15
CA GLU A 124 -13.02 4.94 5.57
C GLU A 124 -14.49 4.57 5.75
N LEU A 125 -14.96 3.60 4.96
CA LEU A 125 -16.33 3.12 5.02
C LEU A 125 -16.39 1.70 5.59
N GLY A 126 -17.03 1.57 6.75
CA GLY A 126 -17.34 0.29 7.35
C GLY A 126 -18.53 -0.38 6.66
N ILE A 127 -18.35 -1.63 6.21
CA ILE A 127 -19.40 -2.46 5.61
C ILE A 127 -19.52 -3.79 6.35
N THR A 128 -20.69 -4.43 6.31
CA THR A 128 -20.88 -5.77 6.86
C THR A 128 -20.32 -6.84 5.92
N PHE A 129 -20.20 -8.06 6.42
CA PHE A 129 -19.70 -9.19 5.64
C PHE A 129 -20.61 -9.52 4.45
N GLU A 130 -21.93 -9.45 4.66
CA GLU A 130 -22.95 -9.69 3.64
C GLU A 130 -22.94 -8.60 2.57
N GLU A 131 -22.84 -7.33 2.99
CA GLU A 131 -22.71 -6.20 2.07
C GLU A 131 -21.46 -6.32 1.20
N ALA A 132 -20.35 -6.79 1.78
CA ALA A 132 -19.12 -7.05 1.05
C ALA A 132 -19.27 -8.22 0.05
N ALA A 133 -20.00 -9.27 0.43
CA ALA A 133 -20.23 -10.43 -0.41
C ALA A 133 -21.18 -10.15 -1.59
N PHE A 134 -22.31 -9.48 -1.35
CA PHE A 134 -23.36 -9.25 -2.35
C PHE A 134 -23.25 -7.92 -3.10
N GLY A 135 -22.48 -6.99 -2.56
CA GLY A 135 -22.46 -5.61 -3.04
C GLY A 135 -23.66 -4.82 -2.50
N VAL A 136 -23.50 -3.51 -2.42
CA VAL A 136 -24.54 -2.62 -1.89
C VAL A 136 -24.38 -1.22 -2.47
N GLU A 137 -25.50 -0.51 -2.63
CA GLU A 137 -25.52 0.91 -2.94
C GLU A 137 -25.73 1.69 -1.64
N LYS A 138 -24.86 2.66 -1.36
CA LYS A 138 -24.91 3.47 -0.14
C LYS A 138 -24.72 4.94 -0.44
N ASP A 139 -25.30 5.77 0.39
CA ASP A 139 -25.00 7.20 0.41
C ASP A 139 -24.01 7.48 1.55
N ILE A 140 -22.91 8.15 1.24
CA ILE A 140 -21.95 8.64 2.23
C ILE A 140 -22.03 10.16 2.32
N ASN A 141 -21.86 10.70 3.53
CA ASN A 141 -21.72 12.13 3.74
C ASN A 141 -20.23 12.46 3.93
N VAL A 142 -19.69 13.28 3.04
CA VAL A 142 -18.29 13.72 3.07
C VAL A 142 -18.26 15.23 3.26
N SER A 143 -17.58 15.67 4.32
CA SER A 143 -17.29 17.08 4.55
C SER A 143 -16.03 17.45 3.77
N ARG A 144 -16.14 18.40 2.85
CA ARG A 144 -15.03 18.87 2.02
C ARG A 144 -15.20 20.33 1.66
N HIS A 145 -14.11 21.00 1.30
CA HIS A 145 -14.26 22.36 0.82
C HIS A 145 -14.87 22.35 -0.58
N GLU A 146 -15.70 23.33 -0.87
CA GLU A 146 -16.09 23.66 -2.24
C GLU A 146 -15.68 25.09 -2.55
N SER A 147 -15.45 25.36 -3.83
CA SER A 147 -15.25 26.74 -4.29
C SER A 147 -16.43 27.59 -3.84
N CYS A 148 -16.14 28.74 -3.23
CA CYS A 148 -17.18 29.63 -2.76
C CYS A 148 -18.01 30.13 -3.95
N ASN A 149 -19.31 29.82 -3.96
CA ASN A 149 -20.23 30.20 -5.04
C ASN A 149 -20.30 31.72 -5.23
N THR A 150 -20.25 32.48 -4.13
CA THR A 150 -20.38 33.93 -4.14
C THR A 150 -19.22 34.60 -4.87
N CYS A 151 -17.98 34.20 -4.59
CA CYS A 151 -16.79 34.79 -5.21
C CYS A 151 -16.17 33.93 -6.32
N SER A 152 -16.80 32.81 -6.68
CA SER A 152 -16.29 31.83 -7.66
C SER A 152 -14.83 31.40 -7.40
N GLY A 153 -14.46 31.21 -6.14
CA GLY A 153 -13.10 30.83 -5.77
C GLY A 153 -12.06 31.96 -5.75
N THR A 154 -12.44 33.19 -6.11
CA THR A 154 -11.52 34.32 -6.06
C THR A 154 -11.22 34.73 -4.63
N GLY A 155 -12.15 34.63 -3.68
CA GLY A 155 -11.97 35.14 -2.32
C GLY A 155 -12.15 36.65 -2.18
N ALA A 156 -12.37 37.38 -3.28
CA ALA A 156 -12.74 38.79 -3.27
C ALA A 156 -14.27 38.96 -3.26
N LYS A 157 -14.77 40.07 -2.72
CA LYS A 157 -16.20 40.41 -2.79
C LYS A 157 -16.65 40.48 -4.26
N PRO A 158 -17.86 40.01 -4.62
CA PRO A 158 -18.38 40.14 -5.98
C PRO A 158 -18.32 41.59 -6.46
N GLY A 159 -17.77 41.81 -7.66
CA GLY A 159 -17.56 43.13 -8.24
C GLY A 159 -16.26 43.83 -7.82
N THR A 160 -15.47 43.26 -6.90
CA THR A 160 -14.09 43.69 -6.64
C THR A 160 -13.11 42.65 -7.17
N SER A 161 -11.88 43.07 -7.45
CA SER A 161 -10.82 42.20 -7.96
C SER A 161 -9.62 42.22 -7.02
N LYS A 162 -8.80 41.16 -7.08
CA LYS A 162 -7.51 41.17 -6.39
C LYS A 162 -6.56 42.11 -7.10
N LYS A 163 -5.89 42.98 -6.35
CA LYS A 163 -4.84 43.83 -6.89
C LYS A 163 -3.51 43.09 -6.82
N THR A 164 -2.65 43.29 -7.82
CA THR A 164 -1.28 42.75 -7.79
C THR A 164 -0.54 43.32 -6.58
N CYS A 165 0.14 42.46 -5.82
CA CYS A 165 0.90 42.91 -4.65
C CYS A 165 2.05 43.82 -5.11
N SER A 166 2.09 45.05 -4.60
CA SER A 166 3.12 46.04 -4.94
C SER A 166 4.52 45.69 -4.42
N LYS A 167 4.61 44.94 -3.31
CA LYS A 167 5.89 44.56 -2.70
C LYS A 167 6.62 43.46 -3.46
N CYS A 168 5.89 42.47 -3.99
CA CYS A 168 6.47 41.37 -4.76
C CYS A 168 6.17 41.47 -6.27
N ASN A 169 5.45 42.49 -6.73
CA ASN A 169 5.01 42.67 -8.11
C ASN A 169 4.34 41.41 -8.72
N GLY A 170 3.50 40.73 -7.94
CA GLY A 170 2.81 39.52 -8.42
C GLY A 170 3.58 38.21 -8.23
N SER A 171 4.86 38.27 -7.85
CA SER A 171 5.70 37.07 -7.78
C SER A 171 5.45 36.21 -6.52
N GLY A 172 4.82 36.74 -5.48
CA GLY A 172 4.57 36.05 -4.21
C GLY A 172 5.81 35.93 -3.30
N GLU A 173 7.00 36.25 -3.82
CA GLU A 173 8.28 36.13 -3.12
C GLU A 173 9.07 37.44 -3.25
N VAL A 174 9.88 37.76 -2.25
CA VAL A 174 10.78 38.92 -2.26
C VAL A 174 12.22 38.41 -2.25
N ARG A 175 13.02 38.89 -3.21
CA ARG A 175 14.42 38.50 -3.37
C ARG A 175 15.33 39.54 -2.73
N TYR A 176 16.08 39.13 -1.72
CA TYR A 176 17.10 39.94 -1.07
C TYR A 176 18.46 39.56 -1.63
N ALA A 177 18.98 40.37 -2.55
CA ALA A 177 20.34 40.20 -3.06
C ALA A 177 21.34 40.90 -2.14
N GLN A 178 22.26 40.14 -1.55
CA GLN A 178 23.39 40.65 -0.78
C GLN A 178 24.68 40.35 -1.54
N ARG A 179 25.49 41.37 -1.80
CA ARG A 179 26.82 41.20 -2.39
C ARG A 179 27.81 40.84 -1.28
N THR A 180 28.49 39.71 -1.43
CA THR A 180 29.59 39.28 -0.57
C THR A 180 30.90 39.30 -1.37
N PRO A 181 32.07 39.29 -0.71
CA PRO A 181 33.36 39.25 -1.41
C PRO A 181 33.55 38.02 -2.32
N LEU A 182 32.75 36.96 -2.10
CA LEU A 182 32.77 35.71 -2.85
C LEU A 182 31.70 35.64 -3.97
N GLY A 183 30.89 36.70 -4.16
CA GLY A 183 29.85 36.76 -5.20
C GLY A 183 28.54 37.40 -4.74
N GLN A 184 27.49 37.25 -5.54
CA GLN A 184 26.15 37.73 -5.20
C GLN A 184 25.32 36.59 -4.62
N PHE A 185 24.95 36.69 -3.34
CA PHE A 185 24.04 35.75 -2.68
C PHE A 185 22.62 36.31 -2.74
N VAL A 186 21.65 35.50 -3.18
CA VAL A 186 20.24 35.91 -3.27
C VAL A 186 19.40 35.06 -2.33
N ASN A 187 18.87 35.67 -1.29
CA ASN A 187 17.92 35.06 -0.38
C ASN A 187 16.49 35.30 -0.87
N VAL A 188 15.74 34.23 -1.12
CA VAL A 188 14.32 34.30 -1.50
C VAL A 188 13.48 34.07 -0.25
N LYS A 189 12.60 35.01 0.09
CA LYS A 189 11.63 34.86 1.19
C LYS A 189 10.21 35.03 0.65
N THR A 190 9.25 34.32 1.23
CA THR A 190 7.83 34.56 0.96
C THR A 190 7.47 36.01 1.25
N CYS A 191 6.70 36.66 0.38
CA CYS A 191 6.27 38.03 0.60
C CYS A 191 5.38 38.10 1.86
N ASP A 192 5.74 38.98 2.79
CA ASP A 192 5.04 39.24 4.04
C ASP A 192 3.70 39.98 3.86
N VAL A 193 3.49 40.65 2.73
CA VAL A 193 2.24 41.41 2.45
C VAL A 193 1.17 40.53 1.81
N CYS A 194 1.53 39.68 0.85
CA CYS A 194 0.57 38.80 0.17
C CYS A 194 0.69 37.32 0.58
N HIS A 195 1.57 37.00 1.53
CA HIS A 195 1.81 35.65 2.05
C HIS A 195 2.01 34.58 0.96
N GLY A 196 2.71 34.92 -0.12
CA GLY A 196 2.94 34.00 -1.25
C GLY A 196 1.91 34.06 -2.37
N GLU A 197 0.76 34.71 -2.18
CA GLU A 197 -0.33 34.66 -3.15
C GLU A 197 -0.02 35.45 -4.44
N GLY A 198 0.78 36.52 -4.34
CA GLY A 198 1.12 37.45 -5.41
C GLY A 198 0.09 38.57 -5.61
N SER A 199 -1.06 38.46 -4.96
CA SER A 199 -2.15 39.42 -5.05
C SER A 199 -2.72 39.73 -3.68
N ILE A 200 -3.27 40.94 -3.50
CA ILE A 200 -3.87 41.41 -2.26
C ILE A 200 -5.36 41.58 -2.49
N THR A 201 -6.15 41.07 -1.53
CA THR A 201 -7.60 41.21 -1.51
C THR A 201 -7.98 42.34 -0.56
N GLU A 202 -8.29 43.53 -1.08
CA GLU A 202 -8.67 44.68 -0.25
C GLU A 202 -10.04 44.50 0.41
N THR A 203 -10.96 43.81 -0.27
CA THR A 203 -12.30 43.51 0.25
C THR A 203 -12.55 42.02 0.17
N PRO A 204 -12.29 41.25 1.25
CA PRO A 204 -12.50 39.81 1.25
C PRO A 204 -13.99 39.48 1.10
N CYS A 205 -14.28 38.34 0.47
CA CYS A 205 -15.62 37.80 0.40
C CYS A 205 -16.11 37.41 1.80
N LYS A 206 -17.30 37.88 2.17
CA LYS A 206 -17.89 37.65 3.51
C LYS A 206 -18.13 36.16 3.80
N ASP A 207 -18.56 35.41 2.79
CA ASP A 207 -18.99 34.01 2.97
C ASP A 207 -17.82 33.03 3.16
N CYS A 208 -16.64 33.36 2.62
CA CYS A 208 -15.44 32.51 2.72
C CYS A 208 -14.30 33.16 3.50
N GLY A 209 -14.51 34.35 4.06
CA GLY A 209 -13.48 35.10 4.81
C GLY A 209 -12.20 35.39 4.00
N GLY A 210 -12.30 35.49 2.67
CA GLY A 210 -11.13 35.72 1.80
C GLY A 210 -10.42 34.46 1.26
N THR A 211 -10.73 33.27 1.76
CA THR A 211 -10.04 32.01 1.37
C THR A 211 -10.44 31.47 -0.01
N GLY A 212 -11.58 31.91 -0.55
CA GLY A 212 -12.16 31.40 -1.80
C GLY A 212 -12.84 30.04 -1.68
N LYS A 213 -12.86 29.43 -0.48
CA LYS A 213 -13.38 28.07 -0.25
C LYS A 213 -14.34 28.07 0.94
N VAL A 214 -15.34 27.20 0.92
CA VAL A 214 -16.30 27.03 2.02
C VAL A 214 -16.48 25.55 2.34
N MET A 215 -16.55 25.22 3.62
CA MET A 215 -16.81 23.85 4.08
C MET A 215 -18.25 23.48 3.78
N LYS A 216 -18.48 22.33 3.13
CA LYS A 216 -19.81 21.79 2.88
C LYS A 216 -19.85 20.28 3.06
N ASP A 217 -20.94 19.81 3.62
CA ASP A 217 -21.26 18.38 3.67
C ASP A 217 -21.98 17.99 2.39
N LYS A 218 -21.41 17.04 1.66
CA LYS A 218 -21.98 16.53 0.42
C LYS A 218 -22.36 15.06 0.59
N LYS A 219 -23.59 14.75 0.24
CA LYS A 219 -24.06 13.37 0.10
C LYS A 219 -23.61 12.82 -1.26
N ILE A 220 -22.87 11.73 -1.25
CA ILE A 220 -22.35 11.06 -2.44
C ILE A 220 -22.92 9.65 -2.48
N HIS A 221 -23.61 9.32 -3.57
CA HIS A 221 -24.10 7.98 -3.83
C HIS A 221 -22.98 7.12 -4.42
N ILE A 222 -22.76 5.95 -3.83
CA ILE A 222 -21.69 5.03 -4.23
C ILE A 222 -22.24 3.62 -4.41
N LYS A 223 -21.73 2.93 -5.43
CA LYS A 223 -22.03 1.53 -5.70
C LYS A 223 -20.82 0.68 -5.34
N ILE A 224 -20.99 -0.18 -4.35
CA ILE A 224 -19.97 -1.10 -3.89
C ILE A 224 -20.18 -2.43 -4.63
N PRO A 225 -19.21 -2.89 -5.43
CA PRO A 225 -19.35 -4.15 -6.16
C PRO A 225 -19.35 -5.36 -5.21
N ALA A 226 -19.98 -6.45 -5.64
CA ALA A 226 -19.94 -7.71 -4.93
C ALA A 226 -18.51 -8.27 -4.89
N GLY A 227 -18.15 -8.90 -3.77
CA GLY A 227 -16.85 -9.55 -3.59
C GLY A 227 -15.74 -8.64 -3.09
N VAL A 228 -16.03 -7.38 -2.75
CA VAL A 228 -15.04 -6.46 -2.14
C VAL A 228 -14.52 -6.97 -0.82
N ASP A 229 -13.26 -6.68 -0.52
CA ASP A 229 -12.60 -7.07 0.73
C ASP A 229 -12.07 -5.85 1.48
N THR A 230 -11.66 -6.05 2.74
CA THR A 230 -11.01 -5.02 3.55
C THR A 230 -9.77 -4.49 2.85
N GLY A 231 -9.63 -3.16 2.79
CA GLY A 231 -8.56 -2.48 2.07
C GLY A 231 -8.86 -2.22 0.59
N SER A 232 -9.98 -2.72 0.06
CA SER A 232 -10.44 -2.34 -1.29
C SER A 232 -10.68 -0.84 -1.38
N VAL A 233 -10.25 -0.22 -2.49
CA VAL A 233 -10.35 1.22 -2.69
C VAL A 233 -11.27 1.53 -3.88
N ILE A 234 -12.26 2.39 -3.66
CA ILE A 234 -13.13 2.92 -4.71
C ILE A 234 -12.75 4.39 -4.95
N PRO A 235 -12.11 4.72 -6.09
CA PRO A 235 -11.75 6.09 -6.42
C PRO A 235 -12.93 6.85 -7.04
N LEU A 236 -13.26 8.00 -6.47
CA LEU A 236 -14.26 8.94 -6.99
C LEU A 236 -13.56 10.21 -7.50
N ARG A 237 -13.49 10.32 -8.82
CA ARG A 237 -12.75 11.39 -9.49
C ARG A 237 -13.40 12.76 -9.28
N GLY A 238 -12.58 13.77 -8.99
CA GLY A 238 -13.01 15.15 -8.80
C GLY A 238 -13.91 15.36 -7.57
N GLN A 239 -13.94 14.40 -6.64
CA GLN A 239 -14.71 14.52 -5.40
C GLN A 239 -13.87 14.87 -4.16
N GLY A 240 -12.57 15.16 -4.33
CA GLY A 240 -11.66 15.62 -3.28
C GLY A 240 -11.74 17.13 -3.04
N GLU A 241 -10.65 17.72 -2.54
CA GLU A 241 -10.57 19.15 -2.25
C GLU A 241 -10.45 19.99 -3.53
N PRO A 242 -10.95 21.25 -3.55
CA PRO A 242 -10.89 22.09 -4.73
C PRO A 242 -9.45 22.56 -4.97
N GLY A 243 -9.06 22.60 -6.25
CA GLY A 243 -7.74 23.08 -6.65
C GLY A 243 -7.51 24.56 -6.34
N ILE A 244 -6.26 24.97 -6.46
CA ILE A 244 -5.83 26.35 -6.23
C ILE A 244 -5.52 26.98 -7.60
N LYS A 245 -5.86 28.27 -7.78
CA LYS A 245 -5.58 29.05 -9.01
C LYS A 245 -6.13 28.41 -10.29
N GLY A 246 -7.35 27.87 -10.21
CA GLY A 246 -8.02 27.22 -11.34
C GLY A 246 -7.49 25.80 -11.62
N GLY A 247 -6.72 25.21 -10.70
CA GLY A 247 -6.33 23.81 -10.79
C GLY A 247 -7.52 22.86 -10.58
N PRO A 248 -7.42 21.62 -11.09
CA PRO A 248 -8.49 20.63 -10.96
C PRO A 248 -8.72 20.23 -9.49
N THR A 249 -9.93 19.76 -9.19
CA THR A 249 -10.25 19.16 -7.89
C THR A 249 -9.42 17.88 -7.66
N GLY A 250 -9.10 17.62 -6.40
CA GLY A 250 -8.61 16.32 -5.94
C GLY A 250 -9.64 15.21 -6.14
N ASP A 251 -9.23 13.99 -5.83
CA ASP A 251 -10.07 12.79 -5.88
C ASP A 251 -10.42 12.32 -4.46
N LEU A 252 -11.51 11.58 -4.33
CA LEU A 252 -11.90 10.96 -3.06
C LEU A 252 -11.68 9.44 -3.16
N TYR A 253 -10.87 8.89 -2.27
CA TYR A 253 -10.62 7.46 -2.16
C TYR A 253 -11.42 6.89 -0.99
N ILE A 254 -12.39 6.04 -1.31
CA ILE A 254 -13.16 5.32 -0.30
C ILE A 254 -12.45 4.01 -0.02
N VAL A 255 -11.93 3.87 1.20
CA VAL A 255 -11.28 2.65 1.67
C VAL A 255 -12.29 1.83 2.45
N LEU A 256 -12.58 0.63 1.96
CA LEU A 256 -13.56 -0.26 2.56
C LEU A 256 -12.95 -1.03 3.73
N ARG A 257 -13.70 -1.14 4.81
CA ARG A 257 -13.35 -1.98 5.96
C ARG A 257 -14.51 -2.92 6.26
N VAL A 258 -14.31 -4.20 6.02
CA VAL A 258 -15.32 -5.23 6.31
C VAL A 258 -15.29 -5.52 7.81
N LYS A 259 -16.45 -5.45 8.45
CA LYS A 259 -16.59 -5.83 9.86
C LYS A 259 -16.41 -7.35 9.99
N PRO A 260 -15.67 -7.83 11.02
CA PRO A 260 -15.65 -9.26 11.34
C PRO A 260 -17.06 -9.80 11.57
N HIS A 261 -17.33 -11.00 11.08
CA HIS A 261 -18.61 -11.69 11.28
C HIS A 261 -18.44 -12.74 12.39
N GLU A 262 -19.49 -12.98 13.18
CA GLU A 262 -19.44 -13.90 14.33
C GLU A 262 -19.28 -15.37 13.90
N ILE A 263 -19.90 -15.74 12.77
CA ILE A 263 -19.97 -17.13 12.28
C ILE A 263 -19.02 -17.37 11.10
N PHE A 264 -18.73 -16.33 10.32
CA PHE A 264 -18.09 -16.47 9.02
C PHE A 264 -16.72 -15.84 9.04
N GLN A 265 -15.74 -16.59 8.54
CA GLN A 265 -14.40 -16.10 8.27
C GLN A 265 -14.17 -16.16 6.77
N ARG A 266 -13.54 -15.13 6.21
CA ARG A 266 -13.21 -15.06 4.80
C ARG A 266 -11.77 -15.49 4.60
N ASP A 267 -11.55 -16.37 3.63
CA ASP A 267 -10.23 -16.69 3.10
C ASP A 267 -10.25 -16.52 1.58
N GLY A 268 -9.78 -15.38 1.09
CA GLY A 268 -9.85 -15.03 -0.33
C GLY A 268 -11.29 -14.93 -0.85
N THR A 269 -11.70 -15.87 -1.71
CA THR A 269 -13.08 -16.01 -2.19
C THR A 269 -13.89 -17.03 -1.41
N ASP A 270 -13.24 -17.78 -0.53
CA ASP A 270 -13.85 -18.85 0.22
C ASP A 270 -14.35 -18.36 1.59
N VAL A 271 -15.38 -19.03 2.10
CA VAL A 271 -15.99 -18.72 3.39
C VAL A 271 -15.83 -19.93 4.29
N ILE A 272 -15.37 -19.70 5.50
CA ILE A 272 -15.17 -20.73 6.51
C ILE A 272 -16.13 -20.46 7.66
N CYS A 273 -16.85 -21.49 8.10
CA CYS A 273 -17.60 -21.44 9.35
C CYS A 273 -17.29 -22.68 10.21
N GLU A 274 -17.38 -22.50 11.52
CA GLU A 274 -17.32 -23.61 12.46
C GLU A 274 -18.74 -24.00 12.87
N MET A 275 -19.07 -25.27 12.72
CA MET A 275 -20.36 -25.82 13.07
C MET A 275 -20.22 -26.78 14.25
N PRO A 276 -20.74 -26.41 15.44
CA PRO A 276 -20.79 -27.34 16.55
C PRO A 276 -21.84 -28.43 16.29
N ILE A 277 -21.47 -29.70 16.50
CA ILE A 277 -22.39 -30.83 16.46
C ILE A 277 -22.27 -31.64 17.75
N THR A 278 -23.35 -32.30 18.14
CA THR A 278 -23.34 -33.16 19.32
C THR A 278 -22.59 -34.47 19.04
N PHE A 279 -22.07 -35.09 20.11
CA PHE A 279 -21.48 -36.44 20.04
C PHE A 279 -22.38 -37.46 19.34
N VAL A 280 -23.69 -37.44 19.64
CA VAL A 280 -24.66 -38.39 19.06
C VAL A 280 -24.81 -38.16 17.55
N GLN A 281 -24.90 -36.91 17.10
CA GLN A 281 -24.98 -36.58 15.68
C GLN A 281 -23.70 -36.98 14.92
N ALA A 282 -22.54 -36.80 15.55
CA ALA A 282 -21.26 -37.22 14.97
C ALA A 282 -21.17 -38.74 14.79
N ALA A 283 -21.64 -39.50 15.78
CA ALA A 283 -21.62 -40.95 15.78
C ALA A 283 -22.63 -41.55 14.79
N LEU A 284 -23.90 -41.10 14.85
CA LEU A 284 -25.02 -41.69 14.11
C LEU A 284 -25.31 -41.02 12.76
N GLY A 285 -24.61 -39.95 12.42
CA GLY A 285 -24.96 -39.10 11.29
C GLY A 285 -26.25 -38.31 11.56
N ASP A 286 -26.44 -37.23 10.81
CA ASP A 286 -27.61 -36.36 10.92
C ASP A 286 -27.76 -35.48 9.66
N GLU A 287 -28.88 -34.78 9.54
CA GLU A 287 -29.06 -33.70 8.57
C GLU A 287 -28.88 -32.33 9.26
N LEU A 288 -27.74 -31.69 9.04
CA LEU A 288 -27.44 -30.38 9.60
C LEU A 288 -28.03 -29.26 8.74
N VAL A 289 -28.49 -28.19 9.39
CA VAL A 289 -28.91 -26.96 8.73
C VAL A 289 -27.76 -25.95 8.80
N VAL A 290 -26.99 -25.85 7.73
CA VAL A 290 -25.81 -24.99 7.65
C VAL A 290 -26.22 -23.57 7.21
N PRO A 291 -25.87 -22.52 7.98
CA PRO A 291 -26.03 -21.14 7.54
C PRO A 291 -24.99 -20.85 6.45
N THR A 292 -25.45 -20.27 5.35
CA THR A 292 -24.61 -19.77 4.26
C THR A 292 -24.95 -18.32 3.99
N LEU A 293 -24.13 -17.64 3.17
CA LEU A 293 -24.43 -16.26 2.77
C LEU A 293 -25.77 -16.15 2.03
N ASP A 294 -26.16 -17.16 1.26
CA ASP A 294 -27.39 -17.17 0.47
C ASP A 294 -28.62 -17.66 1.27
N GLY A 295 -28.47 -17.94 2.57
CA GLY A 295 -29.51 -18.56 3.41
C GLY A 295 -29.10 -19.91 3.98
N ARG A 296 -30.07 -20.74 4.37
CA ARG A 296 -29.81 -22.02 5.04
C ARG A 296 -29.85 -23.18 4.06
N ILE A 297 -28.89 -24.10 4.17
CA ILE A 297 -28.80 -25.30 3.34
C ILE A 297 -28.77 -26.53 4.24
N LYS A 298 -29.51 -27.56 3.86
CA LYS A 298 -29.46 -28.86 4.51
C LYS A 298 -28.25 -29.64 4.00
N TYR A 299 -27.45 -30.19 4.92
CA TYR A 299 -26.26 -30.98 4.61
C TYR A 299 -26.27 -32.25 5.44
N LYS A 300 -26.24 -33.41 4.77
CA LYS A 300 -26.21 -34.71 5.43
C LYS A 300 -24.78 -35.05 5.84
N ILE A 301 -24.55 -35.19 7.13
CA ILE A 301 -23.25 -35.67 7.66
C ILE A 301 -23.27 -37.20 7.73
N PRO A 302 -22.17 -37.88 7.33
CA PRO A 302 -22.07 -39.33 7.47
C PRO A 302 -21.87 -39.73 8.94
N GLU A 303 -22.24 -40.98 9.23
CA GLU A 303 -21.90 -41.66 10.47
C GLU A 303 -20.39 -41.67 10.70
N GLY A 304 -19.97 -41.56 11.98
CA GLY A 304 -18.56 -41.54 12.36
C GLY A 304 -17.79 -40.27 11.97
N THR A 305 -18.48 -39.15 11.74
CA THR A 305 -17.85 -37.86 11.42
C THR A 305 -16.93 -37.42 12.57
N GLN A 306 -15.65 -37.22 12.28
CA GLN A 306 -14.66 -36.81 13.28
C GLN A 306 -14.67 -35.29 13.51
N SER A 307 -14.32 -34.86 14.72
CA SER A 307 -14.11 -33.44 15.01
C SER A 307 -12.95 -32.89 14.16
N GLY A 308 -13.11 -31.69 13.61
CA GLY A 308 -12.19 -31.08 12.67
C GLY A 308 -12.41 -31.47 11.21
N THR A 309 -13.33 -32.39 10.91
CA THR A 309 -13.68 -32.72 9.51
C THR A 309 -14.22 -31.47 8.80
N ILE A 310 -13.76 -31.24 7.57
CA ILE A 310 -14.15 -30.08 6.76
C ILE A 310 -15.02 -30.54 5.59
N PHE A 311 -16.23 -30.01 5.52
CA PHE A 311 -17.15 -30.23 4.41
C PHE A 311 -17.13 -29.03 3.46
N ARG A 312 -16.99 -29.30 2.16
CA ARG A 312 -16.98 -28.27 1.11
C ARG A 312 -18.33 -28.18 0.42
N MET A 313 -18.95 -27.01 0.47
CA MET A 313 -20.14 -26.65 -0.30
C MET A 313 -19.71 -25.81 -1.51
N LYS A 314 -19.76 -26.44 -2.69
CA LYS A 314 -19.27 -25.83 -3.94
C LYS A 314 -20.13 -24.63 -4.38
N GLY A 315 -19.49 -23.53 -4.75
CA GLY A 315 -20.12 -22.32 -5.29
C GLY A 315 -20.89 -21.48 -4.25
N LYS A 316 -20.64 -21.72 -2.95
CA LYS A 316 -21.33 -21.07 -1.83
C LYS A 316 -20.48 -20.03 -1.08
N GLY A 317 -19.31 -19.69 -1.62
CA GLY A 317 -18.44 -18.62 -1.12
C GLY A 317 -18.75 -17.25 -1.72
N ILE A 318 -17.75 -16.39 -1.76
CA ILE A 318 -17.86 -14.99 -2.19
C ILE A 318 -17.59 -14.87 -3.71
N PRO A 319 -18.31 -14.01 -4.45
CA PRO A 319 -18.01 -13.71 -5.85
C PRO A 319 -16.61 -13.13 -6.05
N SER A 320 -15.94 -13.52 -7.15
CA SER A 320 -14.66 -12.93 -7.51
C SER A 320 -14.84 -11.53 -8.12
N LEU A 321 -14.06 -10.55 -7.66
CA LEU A 321 -14.05 -9.20 -8.21
C LEU A 321 -13.49 -9.11 -9.64
N ARG A 322 -12.51 -9.97 -9.98
CA ARG A 322 -11.70 -9.87 -11.21
C ARG A 322 -11.97 -11.00 -12.21
N GLY A 323 -13.00 -11.82 -11.99
CA GLY A 323 -13.24 -13.00 -12.80
C GLY A 323 -14.67 -13.48 -12.75
N TYR A 324 -14.90 -14.66 -13.33
CA TYR A 324 -16.20 -15.31 -13.32
C TYR A 324 -16.25 -16.39 -12.23
N GLY A 325 -17.36 -16.47 -11.50
CA GLY A 325 -17.61 -17.49 -10.49
C GLY A 325 -17.55 -17.02 -9.04
N ARG A 326 -17.82 -17.96 -8.15
CA ARG A 326 -17.78 -17.80 -6.69
C ARG A 326 -16.82 -18.81 -6.10
N GLY A 327 -16.22 -18.45 -4.97
CA GLY A 327 -15.53 -19.43 -4.14
C GLY A 327 -16.50 -20.41 -3.49
N ASP A 328 -15.97 -21.18 -2.55
CA ASP A 328 -16.69 -22.23 -1.85
C ASP A 328 -16.90 -21.90 -0.38
N HIS A 329 -17.79 -22.66 0.26
CA HIS A 329 -18.00 -22.56 1.69
C HIS A 329 -17.52 -23.84 2.37
N TYR A 330 -16.55 -23.70 3.26
CA TYR A 330 -16.00 -24.76 4.09
C TYR A 330 -16.63 -24.74 5.48
N VAL A 331 -17.22 -25.86 5.87
CA VAL A 331 -17.81 -26.06 7.20
C VAL A 331 -16.89 -26.97 7.97
N LYS A 332 -16.23 -26.42 8.99
CA LYS A 332 -15.42 -27.21 9.91
C LYS A 332 -16.31 -27.68 11.06
N VAL A 333 -16.43 -28.98 11.20
CA VAL A 333 -17.23 -29.57 12.28
C VAL A 333 -16.44 -29.59 13.57
N VAL A 334 -17.08 -29.20 14.67
CA VAL A 334 -16.52 -29.29 16.02
C VAL A 334 -17.48 -30.10 16.87
N VAL A 335 -17.03 -31.27 17.35
CA VAL A 335 -17.89 -32.11 18.21
C VAL A 335 -17.90 -31.53 19.62
N GLU A 336 -19.07 -31.14 20.09
CA GLU A 336 -19.28 -30.67 21.45
C GLU A 336 -19.66 -31.82 22.39
N ILE A 337 -18.83 -32.03 23.41
CA ILE A 337 -19.07 -33.02 24.46
C ILE A 337 -19.87 -32.37 25.58
N PRO A 338 -21.02 -32.93 25.99
CA PRO A 338 -21.85 -32.37 27.05
C PRO A 338 -21.10 -32.35 28.39
N LYS A 339 -21.04 -31.18 29.03
CA LYS A 339 -20.33 -30.99 30.32
C LYS A 339 -21.14 -31.40 31.54
N LYS A 340 -22.47 -31.45 31.42
CA LYS A 340 -23.40 -31.75 32.52
C LYS A 340 -24.33 -32.89 32.10
N LEU A 341 -24.15 -34.03 32.72
CA LEU A 341 -24.93 -35.24 32.47
C LEU A 341 -25.73 -35.61 33.72
N ASN A 342 -27.00 -35.99 33.53
CA ASN A 342 -27.80 -36.59 34.58
C ASN A 342 -27.41 -38.08 34.78
N ASP A 343 -27.87 -38.69 35.86
CA ASP A 343 -27.43 -40.04 36.22
C ASP A 343 -27.83 -41.09 35.18
N LYS A 344 -29.03 -40.95 34.59
CA LYS A 344 -29.48 -41.81 33.49
C LYS A 344 -28.60 -41.70 32.23
N GLN A 345 -28.17 -40.49 31.87
CA GLN A 345 -27.28 -40.26 30.74
C GLN A 345 -25.88 -40.84 30.98
N LYS A 346 -25.36 -40.73 32.21
CA LYS A 346 -24.09 -41.36 32.58
C LYS A 346 -24.16 -42.88 32.50
N GLU A 347 -25.26 -43.46 32.99
CA GLU A 347 -25.47 -44.91 32.95
C GLU A 347 -25.51 -45.42 31.49
N LEU A 348 -26.21 -44.73 30.59
CA LEU A 348 -26.23 -45.06 29.16
C LEU A 348 -24.84 -44.98 28.52
N LEU A 349 -24.03 -43.98 28.87
CA LEU A 349 -22.67 -43.86 28.34
C LEU A 349 -21.72 -44.93 28.89
N LYS A 350 -21.91 -45.38 30.13
CA LYS A 350 -21.16 -46.52 30.69
C LYS A 350 -21.51 -47.81 29.96
N GLN A 351 -22.80 -48.08 29.76
CA GLN A 351 -23.26 -49.25 28.99
C GLN A 351 -22.71 -49.23 27.55
N PHE A 352 -22.73 -48.07 26.89
CA PHE A 352 -22.14 -47.90 25.57
C PHE A 352 -20.64 -48.22 25.56
N ALA A 353 -19.90 -47.76 26.57
CA ALA A 353 -18.47 -48.03 26.66
C ALA A 353 -18.16 -49.51 26.94
N ASP A 354 -18.95 -50.17 27.80
CA ASP A 354 -18.83 -51.61 28.06
C ASP A 354 -19.05 -52.42 26.77
N GLU A 355 -20.04 -52.05 25.94
CA GLU A 355 -20.28 -52.68 24.63
C GLU A 355 -19.14 -52.45 23.63
N MET A 356 -18.52 -51.26 23.66
CA MET A 356 -17.36 -50.92 22.83
C MET A 356 -16.06 -51.57 23.34
N GLY A 357 -16.07 -52.20 24.52
CA GLY A 357 -14.88 -52.72 25.19
C GLY A 357 -13.93 -51.61 25.66
N GLU A 358 -14.43 -50.41 25.90
CA GLU A 358 -13.67 -49.27 26.39
C GLU A 358 -13.66 -49.24 27.92
N ASP A 359 -12.48 -49.29 28.53
CA ASP A 359 -12.33 -49.10 29.97
C ASP A 359 -12.57 -47.63 30.34
N VAL A 360 -13.81 -47.30 30.72
CA VAL A 360 -14.11 -46.00 31.33
C VAL A 360 -13.50 -45.98 32.71
N HIS A 361 -12.28 -45.44 32.81
CA HIS A 361 -11.64 -45.22 34.11
C HIS A 361 -12.54 -44.32 34.98
N GLU A 362 -13.29 -44.94 35.90
CA GLU A 362 -13.99 -44.26 36.98
C GLU A 362 -12.94 -43.52 37.81
N GLN A 363 -12.80 -42.22 37.54
CA GLN A 363 -11.91 -41.32 38.26
C GLN A 363 -10.47 -41.86 38.37
N ARG A 364 -9.62 -41.52 37.39
CA ARG A 364 -8.23 -41.24 37.77
C ARG A 364 -8.30 -40.16 38.85
N LYS A 365 -8.05 -40.56 40.10
CA LYS A 365 -7.66 -39.73 41.24
C LYS A 365 -7.22 -38.37 40.73
N THR A 366 -7.96 -37.32 41.12
CA THR A 366 -7.67 -35.93 40.75
C THR A 366 -6.17 -35.71 40.90
N PHE A 367 -5.52 -34.93 40.04
CA PHE A 367 -4.09 -34.65 40.16
C PHE A 367 -3.66 -34.32 41.61
N PHE A 368 -4.56 -33.67 42.36
CA PHE A 368 -4.48 -33.42 43.80
C PHE A 368 -4.42 -34.67 44.70
N ASP A 369 -5.19 -35.71 44.42
CA ASP A 369 -5.20 -36.97 45.17
C ASP A 369 -3.91 -37.77 44.93
N LYS A 370 -3.34 -37.69 43.71
CA LYS A 370 -2.01 -38.26 43.41
C LYS A 370 -0.88 -37.50 44.11
N VAL A 371 -0.99 -36.19 44.27
CA VAL A 371 -0.01 -35.39 45.03
C VAL A 371 -0.09 -35.71 46.53
N LYS A 372 -1.29 -35.91 47.08
CA LYS A 372 -1.43 -36.38 48.47
C LYS A 372 -0.85 -37.76 48.73
N ASP A 373 -1.07 -38.71 47.82
CA ASP A 373 -0.50 -40.06 47.93
C ASP A 373 1.03 -40.07 47.84
N VAL A 374 1.64 -39.14 47.10
CA VAL A 374 3.11 -39.05 46.94
C VAL A 374 3.77 -38.25 48.06
N PHE A 375 3.09 -37.27 48.65
CA PHE A 375 3.65 -36.38 49.68
C PHE A 375 3.12 -36.62 51.11
N GLY A 376 2.19 -37.55 51.32
CA GLY A 376 1.77 -38.00 52.64
C GLY A 376 1.22 -36.92 53.57
N ILE A 377 0.39 -36.01 53.06
CA ILE A 377 -0.37 -35.01 53.85
C ILE A 377 -1.88 -35.25 53.75
#